data_AF-A0A924GZH5-F1
#
_entry.id   AF-A0A924GZH5-F1
#
_cell.length_a   1.000
_cell.length_b   1.000
_cell.length_c   1.000
_cell.angle_alpha   90.00
_cell.angle_beta   90.00
_cell.angle_gamma   90.00
#
_symmetry.space_group_name_H-M   'P 1'
#
loop_
_entity.id
_entity.type
_entity.pdbx_description
1 polymer ?
#
loop_
_entity_poly.entity_id
_entity_poly.type
_entity_poly.pdbx_seq_one_letter_code
_entity_poly.pdbx_strand_id
1 'polypeptide(L)'
;MTFLNQLKAQANALQTQQTQTQSSLEETTKQAEEGCRFALHYLQDLARQLSVIEPKAPRFTLDGKTPWPAMKFVEFRVDSRKKTLRDREVFSYIAMGWRIVPQLGKPVGGQVTVNFPPDLQRVESRLASGMVEHERKEIRHPEKNTLQAIRFDYITETRGNLLVTPDHDKGDMAFRLLNANGFDVINTTWPAGKVRTDLLDELAKLLVGEASRFA
;
A
#
# COMPACT_ATOMS: atom_id res chain seq x y z
N MET A 1 44.83 25.76 -32.61
CA MET A 1 43.51 25.86 -31.96
C MET A 1 43.67 26.59 -30.63
N THR A 2 42.78 27.53 -30.30
CA THR A 2 42.89 28.34 -29.06
C THR A 2 42.16 27.67 -27.89
N PHE A 3 42.61 27.94 -26.66
CA PHE A 3 41.94 27.46 -25.43
C PHE A 3 40.48 27.92 -25.35
N LEU A 4 40.16 29.13 -25.83
CA LEU A 4 38.78 29.62 -25.94
C LEU A 4 37.89 28.74 -26.83
N ASN A 5 38.42 28.17 -27.93
CA ASN A 5 37.66 27.24 -28.76
C ASN A 5 37.40 25.90 -28.04
N GLN A 6 38.34 25.44 -27.21
CA GLN A 6 38.14 24.26 -26.36
C GLN A 6 37.07 24.52 -25.29
N LEU A 7 37.09 25.69 -24.65
CA LEU A 7 36.07 26.09 -23.68
C LEU A 7 34.68 26.21 -24.34
N LYS A 8 34.59 26.78 -25.55
CA LYS A 8 33.32 26.84 -26.30
C LYS A 8 32.80 25.44 -26.65
N ALA A 9 33.67 24.54 -27.07
CA ALA A 9 33.28 23.16 -27.36
C ALA A 9 32.78 22.43 -26.10
N GLN A 10 33.45 22.60 -24.96
CA GLN A 10 33.02 22.04 -23.67
C GLN A 10 31.68 22.63 -23.21
N ALA A 11 31.50 23.95 -23.32
CA ALA A 11 30.25 24.62 -22.94
C ALA A 11 29.08 24.14 -23.81
N ASN A 12 29.26 24.04 -25.13
CA ASN A 12 28.22 23.54 -26.04
C ASN A 12 27.87 22.07 -25.75
N ALA A 13 28.87 21.22 -25.44
CA ALA A 13 28.63 19.84 -25.07
C ALA A 13 27.79 19.73 -23.78
N LEU A 14 28.15 20.50 -22.75
CA LEU A 14 27.40 20.56 -21.50
C LEU A 14 25.97 21.08 -21.71
N GLN A 15 25.79 22.13 -22.50
CA GLN A 15 24.47 22.71 -22.77
C GLN A 15 23.57 21.73 -23.56
N THR A 16 24.16 20.98 -24.51
CA THR A 16 23.43 19.93 -25.25
C THR A 16 23.01 18.80 -24.33
N GLN A 17 23.90 18.35 -23.44
CA GLN A 17 23.61 17.29 -22.47
C GLN A 17 22.53 17.72 -21.46
N GLN A 18 22.58 18.96 -20.97
CA GLN A 18 21.55 19.53 -20.10
C GLN A 18 20.20 19.58 -20.80
N THR A 19 20.15 20.03 -22.06
CA THR A 19 18.91 20.09 -22.85
C THR A 19 18.29 18.70 -23.05
N GLN A 20 19.11 17.69 -23.38
CA GLN A 20 18.65 16.31 -23.55
C GLN A 20 18.11 15.73 -22.23
N THR A 21 18.82 15.97 -21.12
CA THR A 21 18.39 15.52 -19.78
C THR A 21 17.08 16.17 -19.36
N GLN A 22 16.91 17.46 -19.66
CA GLN A 22 15.67 18.16 -19.36
C GLN A 22 14.50 17.59 -20.19
N SER A 23 14.70 17.37 -21.49
CA SER A 23 13.68 16.79 -22.36
C SER A 23 13.26 15.40 -21.90
N SER A 24 14.21 14.54 -21.50
CA SER A 24 13.88 13.20 -21.00
C SER A 24 13.11 13.25 -19.68
N LEU A 25 13.50 14.12 -18.76
CA LEU A 25 12.79 14.33 -17.50
C LEU A 25 11.36 14.84 -17.70
N GLU A 26 11.14 15.74 -18.67
CA GLU A 26 9.81 16.23 -19.00
C GLU A 26 8.90 15.14 -19.57
N GLU A 27 9.45 14.28 -20.44
CA GLU A 27 8.72 13.13 -20.98
C GLU A 27 8.36 12.11 -19.90
N THR A 28 9.33 11.76 -19.05
CA THR A 28 9.13 10.86 -17.91
C THR A 28 8.08 11.39 -16.93
N THR A 29 8.13 12.69 -16.63
CA THR A 29 7.14 13.36 -15.78
C THR A 29 5.74 13.26 -16.41
N LYS A 30 5.63 13.50 -17.72
CA LYS A 30 4.36 13.40 -18.44
C LYS A 30 3.78 11.99 -18.40
N GLN A 31 4.60 10.96 -18.62
CA GLN A 31 4.18 9.56 -18.55
C GLN A 31 3.71 9.17 -17.15
N ALA A 32 4.44 9.58 -16.10
CA ALA A 32 4.04 9.37 -14.71
C ALA A 32 2.67 10.01 -14.42
N GLU A 33 2.45 11.25 -14.86
CA GLU A 33 1.18 11.96 -14.67
C GLU A 33 0.01 11.33 -15.43
N GLU A 34 0.26 10.82 -16.64
CA GLU A 34 -0.75 10.05 -17.39
C GLU A 34 -1.11 8.74 -16.69
N GLY A 35 -0.11 8.02 -16.17
CA GLY A 35 -0.31 6.82 -15.35
C GLY A 35 -1.13 7.12 -14.10
N CYS A 36 -0.81 8.21 -13.38
CA CYS A 36 -1.55 8.65 -12.20
C CYS A 36 -3.00 9.00 -12.52
N ARG A 37 -3.27 9.80 -13.57
CA ARG A 37 -4.65 10.12 -13.97
C ARG A 37 -5.45 8.87 -14.29
N PHE A 38 -4.86 7.93 -15.02
CA PHE A 38 -5.51 6.66 -15.35
C PHE A 38 -5.81 5.84 -14.09
N ALA A 39 -4.81 5.67 -13.22
CA ALA A 39 -4.97 4.94 -11.96
C ALA A 39 -6.04 5.58 -11.07
N LEU A 40 -6.07 6.90 -10.95
CA LEU A 40 -7.06 7.61 -10.14
C LEU A 40 -8.49 7.33 -10.61
N HIS A 41 -8.76 7.48 -11.92
CA HIS A 41 -10.09 7.23 -12.46
C HIS A 41 -10.51 5.78 -12.31
N TYR A 42 -9.61 4.83 -12.62
CA TYR A 42 -9.89 3.42 -12.46
C TYR A 42 -10.18 3.06 -10.99
N LEU A 43 -9.36 3.54 -10.06
CA LEU A 43 -9.53 3.26 -8.63
C LEU A 43 -10.82 3.87 -8.08
N GLN A 44 -11.21 5.07 -8.53
CA GLN A 44 -12.48 5.68 -8.16
C GLN A 44 -13.67 4.83 -8.61
N ASP A 45 -13.63 4.35 -9.85
CA ASP A 45 -14.68 3.49 -10.40
C ASP A 45 -14.72 2.14 -9.65
N LEU A 46 -13.56 1.51 -9.44
CA LEU A 46 -13.42 0.27 -8.70
C LEU A 46 -13.95 0.41 -7.26
N ALA A 47 -13.55 1.46 -6.53
CA ALA A 47 -13.99 1.70 -5.16
C ALA A 47 -15.51 1.81 -5.05
N ARG A 48 -16.17 2.46 -6.02
CA ARG A 48 -17.64 2.51 -6.05
C ARG A 48 -18.24 1.12 -6.21
N GLN A 49 -17.72 0.30 -7.12
CA GLN A 49 -18.22 -1.07 -7.34
C GLN A 49 -17.96 -1.97 -6.12
N LEU A 50 -16.74 -1.94 -5.57
CA LEU A 50 -16.37 -2.74 -4.39
C LEU A 50 -17.18 -2.35 -3.14
N SER A 51 -17.54 -1.08 -2.99
CA SER A 51 -18.42 -0.63 -1.90
C SER A 51 -19.86 -1.14 -2.04
N VAL A 52 -20.30 -1.50 -3.25
CA VAL A 52 -21.64 -2.07 -3.49
C VAL A 52 -21.64 -3.58 -3.28
N ILE A 53 -20.63 -4.29 -3.81
CA ILE A 53 -20.60 -5.75 -3.73
C ILE A 53 -20.04 -6.28 -2.40
N GLU A 54 -19.32 -5.44 -1.65
CA GLU A 54 -18.70 -5.75 -0.35
C GLU A 54 -17.98 -7.11 -0.34
N PRO A 55 -16.88 -7.25 -1.10
CA PRO A 55 -16.29 -8.56 -1.37
C PRO A 55 -15.83 -9.25 -0.07
N LYS A 56 -15.83 -10.58 -0.10
CA LYS A 56 -15.29 -11.39 0.99
C LYS A 56 -13.81 -11.09 1.15
N ALA A 57 -13.39 -10.86 2.38
CA ALA A 57 -12.01 -10.62 2.71
C ALA A 57 -11.27 -11.96 2.92
N PRO A 58 -9.94 -11.99 2.75
CA PRO A 58 -9.12 -13.15 3.04
C PRO A 58 -9.16 -13.53 4.52
N ARG A 59 -8.63 -14.70 4.85
CA ARG A 59 -8.57 -15.18 6.24
C ARG A 59 -7.54 -14.36 7.05
N PHE A 60 -8.00 -13.65 8.08
CA PHE A 60 -7.12 -12.93 9.01
C PHE A 60 -6.79 -13.80 10.23
N THR A 61 -5.53 -13.76 10.66
CA THR A 61 -5.05 -14.43 11.87
C THR A 61 -3.78 -13.74 12.39
N LEU A 62 -3.70 -13.48 13.69
CA LEU A 62 -2.55 -12.83 14.31
C LEU A 62 -1.42 -13.83 14.61
N ASP A 63 -1.75 -15.03 15.08
CA ASP A 63 -0.81 -16.09 15.45
C ASP A 63 -0.59 -17.14 14.34
N GLY A 64 -1.45 -17.15 13.31
CA GLY A 64 -1.49 -18.19 12.28
C GLY A 64 -2.42 -19.37 12.61
N LYS A 65 -3.01 -19.40 13.81
CA LYS A 65 -3.77 -20.54 14.34
C LYS A 65 -5.22 -20.14 14.63
N THR A 66 -5.42 -18.98 15.22
CA THR A 66 -6.70 -18.43 15.62
C THR A 66 -7.23 -17.53 14.49
N PRO A 67 -8.18 -18.01 13.67
CA PRO A 67 -8.77 -17.18 12.63
C PRO A 67 -9.73 -16.16 13.23
N TRP A 68 -9.76 -14.98 12.63
CA TRP A 68 -10.88 -14.07 12.76
C TRP A 68 -12.14 -14.69 12.14
N PRO A 69 -13.35 -14.23 12.49
CA PRO A 69 -14.57 -14.62 11.79
C PRO A 69 -14.47 -14.31 10.28
N ALA A 70 -15.40 -14.82 9.49
CA ALA A 70 -15.48 -14.44 8.08
C ALA A 70 -15.59 -12.92 7.97
N MET A 71 -14.67 -12.29 7.25
CA MET A 71 -14.56 -10.83 7.11
C MET A 71 -15.01 -10.41 5.70
N LYS A 72 -15.36 -9.13 5.54
CA LYS A 72 -15.62 -8.49 4.24
C LYS A 72 -15.00 -7.10 4.17
N PHE A 73 -14.77 -6.62 2.96
CA PHE A 73 -14.32 -5.26 2.71
C PHE A 73 -15.52 -4.33 2.49
N VAL A 74 -15.49 -3.16 3.11
CA VAL A 74 -16.57 -2.16 3.01
C VAL A 74 -16.00 -0.74 2.96
N GLU A 75 -16.84 0.20 2.54
CA GLU A 75 -16.55 1.65 2.58
C GLU A 75 -15.23 2.03 1.87
N PHE A 76 -15.07 1.61 0.61
CA PHE A 76 -13.89 2.01 -0.17
C PHE A 76 -13.95 3.51 -0.48
N ARG A 77 -12.83 4.20 -0.28
CA ARG A 77 -12.69 5.63 -0.57
C ARG A 77 -11.37 5.89 -1.24
N VAL A 78 -11.38 6.74 -2.25
CA VAL A 78 -10.19 7.13 -3.00
C VAL A 78 -9.93 8.62 -2.80
N ASP A 79 -8.68 8.95 -2.51
CA ASP A 79 -8.19 10.31 -2.44
C ASP A 79 -6.90 10.45 -3.23
N SER A 80 -6.56 11.69 -3.57
CA SER A 80 -5.30 12.01 -4.23
C SER A 80 -4.76 13.31 -3.70
N ARG A 81 -3.44 13.42 -3.67
CA ARG A 81 -2.74 14.62 -3.27
C ARG A 81 -1.82 15.07 -4.38
N LYS A 82 -1.73 16.38 -4.61
CA LYS A 82 -0.74 16.98 -5.51
C LYS A 82 0.44 17.60 -4.75
N LYS A 83 1.54 17.80 -5.46
CA LYS A 83 2.74 18.53 -5.03
C LYS A 83 3.24 19.40 -6.18
N THR A 84 4.04 20.40 -5.86
CA THR A 84 4.77 21.18 -6.88
C THR A 84 6.09 20.48 -7.21
N LEU A 85 6.36 20.26 -8.49
CA LEU A 85 7.61 19.75 -9.01
C LEU A 85 8.00 20.55 -10.25
N ARG A 86 9.16 21.22 -10.24
CA ARG A 86 9.67 22.03 -11.36
C ARG A 86 8.62 23.03 -11.89
N ASP A 87 8.03 23.80 -10.96
CA ASP A 87 7.00 24.82 -11.21
C ASP A 87 5.70 24.30 -11.85
N ARG A 88 5.44 22.99 -11.75
CA ARG A 88 4.18 22.36 -12.19
C ARG A 88 3.55 21.59 -11.04
N GLU A 89 2.22 21.57 -11.01
CA GLU A 89 1.49 20.67 -10.12
C GLU A 89 1.49 19.25 -10.70
N VAL A 90 1.95 18.29 -9.91
CA VAL A 90 1.97 16.87 -10.24
C VAL A 90 1.36 16.06 -9.09
N PHE A 91 1.00 14.80 -9.33
CA PHE A 91 0.54 13.93 -8.27
C PHE A 91 1.66 13.68 -7.25
N SER A 92 1.32 13.72 -5.97
CA SER A 92 2.19 13.28 -4.88
C SER A 92 1.93 11.81 -4.59
N TYR A 93 0.64 11.47 -4.42
CA TYR A 93 0.17 10.09 -4.30
C TYR A 93 -1.32 9.99 -4.63
N ILE A 94 -1.77 8.75 -4.84
CA ILE A 94 -3.18 8.35 -4.87
C ILE A 94 -3.35 7.28 -3.78
N ALA A 95 -4.36 7.41 -2.94
CA ALA A 95 -4.65 6.46 -1.89
C ALA A 95 -6.08 5.91 -2.04
N MET A 96 -6.25 4.62 -1.75
CA MET A 96 -7.56 3.98 -1.64
C MET A 96 -7.63 3.22 -0.32
N GLY A 97 -8.46 3.68 0.60
CA GLY A 97 -8.69 3.03 1.89
C GLY A 97 -10.02 2.29 1.94
N TRP A 98 -10.08 1.23 2.75
CA TRP A 98 -11.32 0.50 3.06
C TRP A 98 -11.32 -0.03 4.50
N ARG A 99 -12.51 -0.36 5.00
CA ARG A 99 -12.68 -1.04 6.29
C ARG A 99 -12.80 -2.53 6.08
N ILE A 100 -12.35 -3.29 7.07
CA ILE A 100 -12.40 -4.75 7.10
C ILE A 100 -13.17 -5.13 8.36
N VAL A 101 -14.39 -5.64 8.17
CA VAL A 101 -15.36 -5.90 9.25
C VAL A 101 -15.90 -7.33 9.15
N PRO A 102 -16.48 -7.91 10.22
CA PRO A 102 -17.12 -9.20 10.14
C PRO A 102 -18.23 -9.19 9.09
N GLN A 103 -18.32 -10.28 8.31
CA GLN A 103 -19.35 -10.45 7.29
C GLN A 103 -20.74 -10.52 7.91
N LEU A 104 -20.85 -11.10 9.11
CA LEU A 104 -22.07 -11.21 9.89
C LEU A 104 -21.86 -10.61 11.28
N GLY A 105 -22.80 -9.78 11.70
CA GLY A 105 -22.81 -9.20 13.05
C GLY A 105 -21.90 -7.98 13.19
N LYS A 106 -21.67 -7.59 14.45
CA LYS A 106 -20.80 -6.47 14.83
C LYS A 106 -19.37 -6.98 15.10
N PRO A 107 -18.34 -6.11 15.04
CA PRO A 107 -17.01 -6.44 15.52
C PRO A 107 -17.07 -7.06 16.92
N VAL A 108 -16.45 -8.23 17.06
CA VAL A 108 -16.39 -8.98 18.33
C VAL A 108 -14.98 -8.93 18.90
N GLY A 109 -14.90 -9.00 20.22
CA GLY A 109 -13.64 -9.14 20.92
C GLY A 109 -12.99 -10.49 20.61
N GLY A 110 -11.71 -10.48 20.27
CA GLY A 110 -10.84 -11.63 20.15
C GLY A 110 -9.71 -11.55 21.16
N GLN A 111 -9.08 -12.69 21.42
CA GLN A 111 -7.90 -12.76 22.26
C GLN A 111 -6.86 -13.67 21.61
N VAL A 112 -5.59 -13.35 21.78
CA VAL A 112 -4.49 -14.25 21.44
C VAL A 112 -3.46 -14.23 22.56
N THR A 113 -3.02 -15.41 22.98
CA THR A 113 -2.05 -15.58 24.07
C THR A 113 -0.79 -16.21 23.50
N VAL A 114 0.35 -15.59 23.74
CA VAL A 114 1.65 -16.02 23.25
C VAL A 114 2.65 -16.15 24.39
N ASN A 115 3.41 -17.25 24.39
CA ASN A 115 4.34 -17.59 25.47
C ASN A 115 5.82 -17.53 25.02
N PHE A 116 6.08 -17.48 23.70
CA PHE A 116 7.43 -17.65 23.14
C PHE A 116 7.81 -16.56 22.12
N PRO A 117 9.11 -16.20 21.99
CA PRO A 117 9.56 -15.05 21.22
C PRO A 117 9.16 -15.02 19.72
N PRO A 118 9.21 -16.13 18.95
CA PRO A 118 8.85 -16.09 17.53
C PRO A 118 7.36 -15.79 17.29
N ASP A 119 6.49 -16.29 18.16
CA ASP A 119 5.05 -16.07 18.05
C ASP A 119 4.67 -14.66 18.52
N LEU A 120 5.34 -14.14 19.55
CA LEU A 120 5.17 -12.77 20.01
C LEU A 120 5.51 -11.76 18.92
N GLN A 121 6.69 -11.88 18.30
CA GLN A 121 7.12 -10.96 17.24
C GLN A 121 6.17 -10.99 16.04
N ARG A 122 5.64 -12.16 15.69
CA ARG A 122 4.64 -12.30 14.62
C ARG A 122 3.35 -11.57 14.97
N VAL A 123 2.81 -11.80 16.17
CA VAL A 123 1.57 -11.16 16.62
C VAL A 123 1.73 -9.65 16.68
N GLU A 124 2.83 -9.15 17.26
CA GLU A 124 3.11 -7.71 17.34
C GLU A 124 3.27 -7.07 15.96
N SER A 125 3.98 -7.74 15.04
CA SER A 125 4.13 -7.27 13.66
C SER A 125 2.79 -7.19 12.92
N ARG A 126 1.91 -8.18 13.10
CA ARG A 126 0.57 -8.21 12.49
C ARG A 126 -0.41 -7.24 13.13
N LEU A 127 -0.33 -7.01 14.45
CA LEU A 127 -1.11 -5.97 15.13
C LEU A 127 -0.69 -4.57 14.64
N ALA A 128 0.62 -4.34 14.52
CA ALA A 128 1.16 -3.06 14.06
C ALA A 128 0.83 -2.77 12.58
N SER A 129 1.13 -3.72 11.69
CA SER A 129 0.78 -3.59 10.25
C SER A 129 -0.74 -3.58 10.04
N GLY A 130 -1.45 -4.39 10.79
CA GLY A 130 -2.91 -4.47 10.78
C GLY A 130 -3.63 -3.24 11.31
N MET A 131 -2.94 -2.28 11.95
CA MET A 131 -3.57 -1.15 12.64
C MET A 131 -4.74 -1.62 13.55
N VAL A 132 -4.57 -2.78 14.19
CA VAL A 132 -5.62 -3.41 15.00
C VAL A 132 -5.61 -2.78 16.38
N GLU A 133 -6.77 -2.30 16.84
CA GLU A 133 -6.94 -1.82 18.20
C GLU A 133 -6.82 -3.00 19.18
N HIS A 134 -5.90 -2.89 20.13
CA HIS A 134 -5.60 -3.97 21.06
C HIS A 134 -5.09 -3.47 22.42
N GLU A 135 -5.27 -4.31 23.43
CA GLU A 135 -4.73 -4.16 24.77
C GLU A 135 -3.75 -5.31 25.06
N ARG A 136 -2.53 -4.96 25.49
CA ARG A 136 -1.49 -5.94 25.87
C ARG A 136 -1.53 -6.19 27.38
N LYS A 137 -1.71 -7.44 27.78
CA LYS A 137 -1.73 -7.87 29.18
C LYS A 137 -0.64 -8.90 29.45
N GLU A 138 0.13 -8.67 30.50
CA GLU A 138 1.09 -9.66 31.00
C GLU A 138 0.38 -10.65 31.92
N ILE A 139 0.38 -11.91 31.54
CA ILE A 139 -0.12 -13.00 32.37
C ILE A 139 1.04 -13.51 33.20
N ARG A 140 0.95 -13.33 34.52
CA ARG A 140 1.97 -13.73 35.49
C ARG A 140 1.47 -14.86 36.37
N HIS A 141 2.40 -15.68 36.83
CA HIS A 141 2.10 -16.74 37.78
C HIS A 141 1.58 -16.14 39.10
N PRO A 142 0.43 -16.61 39.63
CA PRO A 142 -0.22 -15.99 40.79
C PRO A 142 0.66 -15.95 42.05
N GLU A 143 1.45 -17.00 42.29
CA GLU A 143 2.34 -17.08 43.47
C GLU A 143 3.75 -16.52 43.26
N LYS A 144 4.35 -16.75 42.08
CA LYS A 144 5.77 -16.43 41.81
C LYS A 144 5.98 -15.11 41.08
N ASN A 145 4.91 -14.48 40.61
CA ASN A 145 4.90 -13.25 39.82
C ASN A 145 5.79 -13.29 38.55
N THR A 146 6.16 -14.49 38.09
CA THR A 146 6.96 -14.70 36.87
C THR A 146 6.07 -14.55 35.64
N LEU A 147 6.59 -13.93 34.58
CA LEU A 147 5.88 -13.79 33.30
C LEU A 147 5.67 -15.18 32.67
N GLN A 148 4.41 -15.55 32.44
CA GLN A 148 4.03 -16.82 31.81
C GLN A 148 3.66 -16.62 30.34
N ALA A 149 2.93 -15.54 30.05
CA ALA A 149 2.43 -15.25 28.71
C ALA A 149 2.14 -13.77 28.52
N ILE A 150 2.02 -13.36 27.27
CA ILE A 150 1.43 -12.07 26.89
C ILE A 150 0.12 -12.36 26.18
N ARG A 151 -0.96 -11.77 26.67
CA ARG A 151 -2.28 -11.82 26.03
C ARG A 151 -2.56 -10.49 25.35
N PHE A 152 -3.01 -10.56 24.10
CA PHE A 152 -3.54 -9.41 23.37
C PHE A 152 -5.04 -9.58 23.24
N ASP A 153 -5.79 -8.66 23.84
CA ASP A 153 -7.23 -8.55 23.68
C ASP A 153 -7.47 -7.52 22.55
N TYR A 154 -8.25 -7.83 21.53
CA TYR A 154 -8.43 -6.98 20.34
C TYR A 154 -9.86 -7.01 19.82
N ILE A 155 -10.22 -6.04 18.97
CA ILE A 155 -11.48 -6.05 18.24
C ILE A 155 -11.23 -6.59 16.83
N THR A 156 -12.13 -7.46 16.34
CA THR A 156 -12.08 -8.01 14.97
C THR A 156 -12.54 -6.97 13.94
N GLU A 157 -11.80 -5.87 13.87
CA GLU A 157 -11.94 -4.80 12.89
C GLU A 157 -10.56 -4.27 12.52
N THR A 158 -10.36 -3.97 11.24
CA THR A 158 -9.11 -3.39 10.73
C THR A 158 -9.39 -2.56 9.47
N ARG A 159 -8.34 -2.00 8.87
CA ARG A 159 -8.40 -1.23 7.63
C ARG A 159 -7.41 -1.76 6.63
N GLY A 160 -7.78 -1.74 5.37
CA GLY A 160 -6.85 -1.92 4.27
C GLY A 160 -6.60 -0.61 3.56
N ASN A 161 -5.47 -0.55 2.86
CA ASN A 161 -5.07 0.62 2.11
C ASN A 161 -4.26 0.23 0.89
N LEU A 162 -4.48 0.94 -0.22
CA LEU A 162 -3.61 0.96 -1.37
C LEU A 162 -3.03 2.36 -1.49
N LEU A 163 -1.71 2.48 -1.52
CA LEU A 163 -1.00 3.72 -1.80
C LEU A 163 -0.23 3.60 -3.12
N VAL A 164 -0.44 4.55 -4.02
CA VAL A 164 0.26 4.66 -5.30
C VAL A 164 1.09 5.93 -5.28
N THR A 165 2.42 5.79 -5.39
CA THR A 165 3.38 6.89 -5.33
C THR A 165 4.18 6.95 -6.63
N PRO A 166 3.99 7.99 -7.46
CA PRO A 166 4.81 8.20 -8.65
C PRO A 166 6.23 8.69 -8.32
N ASP A 167 7.21 8.19 -9.08
CA ASP A 167 8.55 8.75 -9.22
C ASP A 167 8.63 9.41 -10.61
N HIS A 168 8.43 10.74 -10.66
CA HIS A 168 8.43 11.52 -11.91
C HIS A 168 9.79 11.61 -12.59
N ASP A 169 10.88 11.30 -11.87
CA ASP A 169 12.22 11.34 -12.43
C ASP A 169 12.58 10.02 -13.10
N LYS A 170 12.04 8.90 -12.59
CA LYS A 170 12.24 7.56 -13.17
C LYS A 170 11.13 7.08 -14.08
N GLY A 171 9.91 7.64 -13.93
CA GLY A 171 8.75 7.23 -14.70
C GLY A 171 8.11 5.96 -14.16
N ASP A 172 8.28 5.72 -12.86
CA ASP A 172 7.79 4.54 -12.16
C ASP A 172 6.64 4.92 -11.22
N MET A 173 5.82 3.94 -10.88
CA MET A 173 4.76 4.05 -9.90
C MET A 173 4.89 2.92 -8.90
N ALA A 174 5.17 3.26 -7.64
CA ALA A 174 5.24 2.32 -6.53
C ALA A 174 3.83 2.11 -5.96
N PHE A 175 3.43 0.85 -5.80
CA PHE A 175 2.19 0.42 -5.20
C PHE A 175 2.50 -0.26 -3.88
N ARG A 176 1.82 0.18 -2.82
CA ARG A 176 1.87 -0.42 -1.49
C ARG A 176 0.46 -0.78 -1.06
N LEU A 177 0.18 -2.08 -0.95
CA LEU A 177 -1.09 -2.58 -0.45
C LEU A 177 -0.90 -3.07 0.99
N LEU A 178 -1.84 -2.70 1.85
CA LEU A 178 -1.93 -3.12 3.23
C LEU A 178 -3.23 -3.89 3.43
N ASN A 179 -3.13 -5.05 4.07
CA ASN A 179 -4.27 -5.88 4.46
C ASN A 179 -5.17 -6.32 3.29
N ALA A 180 -4.62 -6.42 2.07
CA ALA A 180 -5.33 -6.95 0.90
C ALA A 180 -5.41 -8.48 0.90
N ASN A 181 -4.40 -9.16 1.44
CA ASN A 181 -4.29 -10.63 1.49
C ASN A 181 -3.99 -11.16 2.92
N GLY A 182 -4.77 -10.71 3.91
CA GLY A 182 -4.49 -10.96 5.33
C GLY A 182 -3.57 -9.89 5.93
N PHE A 183 -3.03 -10.09 7.13
CA PHE A 183 -2.12 -9.12 7.77
C PHE A 183 -0.75 -9.12 7.09
N ASP A 184 -0.65 -8.37 5.99
CA ASP A 184 0.55 -8.29 5.17
C ASP A 184 0.64 -6.95 4.41
N VAL A 185 1.85 -6.67 3.92
CA VAL A 185 2.19 -5.52 3.08
C VAL A 185 2.77 -6.02 1.77
N ILE A 186 2.09 -5.72 0.65
CA ILE A 186 2.59 -6.01 -0.69
C ILE A 186 3.18 -4.71 -1.25
N ASN A 187 4.44 -4.73 -1.66
CA ASN A 187 5.09 -3.61 -2.36
C ASN A 187 5.52 -4.06 -3.74
N THR A 188 5.10 -3.33 -4.77
CA THR A 188 5.52 -3.56 -6.16
C THR A 188 5.71 -2.23 -6.87
N THR A 189 6.55 -2.20 -7.89
CA THR A 189 6.82 -0.99 -8.67
C THR A 189 6.67 -1.32 -10.15
N TRP A 190 5.91 -0.49 -10.85
CA TRP A 190 5.64 -0.66 -12.27
C TRP A 190 6.01 0.61 -13.03
N PRO A 191 6.56 0.50 -14.26
CA PRO A 191 6.69 1.64 -15.15
C PRO A 191 5.32 2.30 -15.37
N ALA A 192 5.25 3.63 -15.30
CA ALA A 192 4.00 4.38 -15.40
C ALA A 192 3.23 4.09 -16.70
N GLY A 193 3.94 3.85 -17.81
CA GLY A 193 3.35 3.47 -19.08
C GLY A 193 2.61 2.12 -19.07
N LYS A 194 2.94 1.22 -18.12
CA LYS A 194 2.25 -0.06 -17.91
C LYS A 194 1.02 0.06 -17.00
N VAL A 195 0.83 1.20 -16.33
CA VAL A 195 -0.33 1.45 -15.48
C VAL A 195 -1.53 1.78 -16.34
N ARG A 196 -2.17 0.70 -16.79
CA ARG A 196 -3.33 0.65 -17.69
C ARG A 196 -4.30 -0.44 -17.19
N THR A 197 -5.41 -0.65 -17.91
CA THR A 197 -6.48 -1.58 -17.54
C THR A 197 -5.94 -2.95 -17.15
N ASP A 198 -5.13 -3.59 -18.00
CA ASP A 198 -4.63 -4.96 -17.76
C ASP A 198 -3.94 -5.12 -16.40
N LEU A 199 -3.11 -4.15 -15.99
CA LEU A 199 -2.43 -4.20 -14.70
C LEU A 199 -3.40 -3.91 -13.54
N LEU A 200 -4.29 -2.94 -13.70
CA LEU A 200 -5.23 -2.56 -12.64
C LEU A 200 -6.39 -3.57 -12.48
N ASP A 201 -6.67 -4.37 -13.50
CA ASP A 201 -7.56 -5.52 -13.42
C ASP A 201 -6.92 -6.63 -12.57
N GLU A 202 -5.62 -6.88 -12.72
CA GLU A 202 -4.90 -7.82 -11.84
C GLU A 202 -4.90 -7.32 -10.38
N LEU A 203 -4.77 -6.00 -10.16
CA LEU A 203 -4.97 -5.41 -8.83
C LEU A 203 -6.39 -5.64 -8.30
N ALA A 204 -7.41 -5.45 -9.14
CA ALA A 204 -8.80 -5.67 -8.74
C ALA A 204 -9.05 -7.14 -8.38
N LYS A 205 -8.53 -8.09 -9.17
CA LYS A 205 -8.56 -9.53 -8.86
C LYS A 205 -7.95 -9.82 -7.50
N LEU A 206 -6.78 -9.25 -7.21
CA LEU A 206 -6.12 -9.41 -5.91
C LEU A 206 -7.02 -8.95 -4.76
N LEU A 207 -7.69 -7.80 -4.91
CA LEU A 207 -8.59 -7.25 -3.87
C LEU A 207 -9.86 -8.08 -3.64
N VAL A 208 -10.33 -8.83 -4.64
CA VAL A 208 -11.49 -9.72 -4.48
C VAL A 208 -11.09 -11.17 -4.18
N GLY A 209 -9.80 -11.45 -3.97
CA GLY A 209 -9.29 -12.78 -3.62
C GLY A 209 -9.18 -13.74 -4.81
N GLU A 210 -9.24 -13.23 -6.04
CA GLU A 210 -9.02 -13.99 -7.27
C GLU A 210 -7.53 -14.14 -7.58
N ALA A 211 -7.18 -15.15 -8.38
CA ALA A 211 -5.81 -15.33 -8.84
C ALA A 211 -5.33 -14.08 -9.61
N SER A 212 -4.20 -13.52 -9.18
CA SER A 212 -3.66 -12.27 -9.69
C SER A 212 -2.15 -12.37 -9.91
N ARG A 213 -1.67 -11.67 -10.94
CA ARG A 213 -0.25 -11.50 -11.27
C ARG A 213 0.27 -10.10 -10.92
N PHE A 214 -0.45 -9.38 -10.06
CA PHE A 214 -0.11 -8.00 -9.71
C PHE A 214 1.17 -7.89 -8.86
N ALA A 215 1.42 -8.88 -8.00
CA ALA A 215 2.51 -8.95 -7.05
C ALA A 215 3.51 -10.05 -7.40
#